data_AF-U4PE42-F1
#
_entry.id   AF-U4PE42-F1
#
_cell.length_a   1.000
_cell.length_b   1.000
_cell.length_c   1.000
_cell.angle_alpha   90.00
_cell.angle_beta   90.00
_cell.angle_gamma   90.00
#
_symmetry.space_group_name_H-M   'P 1'
#
loop_
_entity.id
_entity.type
_entity.pdbx_description
1 polymer ?
#
loop_
_entity_poly.entity_id
_entity_poly.type
_entity_poly.pdbx_seq_one_letter_code
_entity_poly.pdbx_strand_id
1 'polypeptide(L)'
;MCRRTLYALAFLICSVYADPRIIWLYNYDSGSTQNIVPVENGAKLHVASNDNVTLLQNIKIDAGLGAVSLDQVRSIADFKVSSNQLIITSTLDPPTSATLTGFIYVTTAAQANDNTFSVTTVDDLKTLSITSGKSTSVVLNTQFTTTHIRPFNAPDKTTYVTNVQQFG
;
A
#
# COMPACT_ATOMS: atom_id res chain seq x y z
N MET A 1 -20.97 3.61 47.51
CA MET A 1 -21.09 3.84 46.05
C MET A 1 -20.30 5.10 45.77
N CYS A 2 -19.20 5.17 45.02
CA CYS A 2 -19.01 4.75 43.64
C CYS A 2 -17.49 4.61 43.41
N ARG A 3 -16.98 3.37 43.34
CA ARG A 3 -15.56 3.05 43.12
C ARG A 3 -15.44 2.10 41.93
N ARG A 4 -16.20 2.38 40.86
CA ARG A 4 -16.34 1.53 39.67
C ARG A 4 -16.09 2.23 38.34
N THR A 5 -15.77 3.53 38.34
CA THR A 5 -15.67 4.33 37.11
C THR A 5 -14.25 4.40 36.51
N LEU A 6 -13.25 3.74 37.11
CA LEU A 6 -11.85 3.82 36.63
C LEU A 6 -11.41 2.66 35.71
N TYR A 7 -12.21 1.61 35.56
CA TYR A 7 -11.83 0.44 34.75
C TYR A 7 -12.32 0.50 33.29
N ALA A 8 -13.24 1.40 32.96
CA ALA A 8 -13.76 1.53 31.60
C ALA A 8 -12.79 2.27 30.64
N LEU A 9 -11.84 3.05 31.16
CA LEU A 9 -10.90 3.81 30.33
C LEU A 9 -9.61 3.02 29.99
N ALA A 10 -9.31 1.94 30.73
CA ALA A 10 -8.15 1.10 30.47
C ALA A 10 -8.37 0.04 29.38
N PHE A 11 -9.62 -0.16 28.93
CA PHE A 11 -9.97 -1.12 27.87
C PHE A 11 -10.08 -0.49 26.47
N LEU A 12 -9.86 0.83 26.34
CA LEU A 12 -9.98 1.56 25.08
C LEU A 12 -8.61 1.84 24.42
N ILE A 13 -7.59 1.04 24.74
CA ILE A 13 -6.22 1.19 24.20
C ILE A 13 -5.80 0.09 23.23
N CYS A 14 -6.64 -0.92 22.97
CA CYS A 14 -6.37 -1.96 21.98
C CYS A 14 -7.73 -2.38 21.38
N SER A 15 -8.18 -1.89 20.24
CA SER A 15 -7.53 -2.04 18.94
C SER A 15 -8.22 -1.10 17.96
N VAL A 16 -7.64 0.06 17.67
CA VAL A 16 -7.98 0.73 16.41
C VAL A 16 -7.22 -0.05 15.36
N TYR A 17 -7.83 -1.10 14.82
CA TYR A 17 -7.38 -1.68 13.57
C TYR A 17 -7.55 -0.56 12.54
N ALA A 18 -6.44 0.04 12.13
CA ALA A 18 -6.46 0.91 10.97
C ALA A 18 -6.76 0.03 9.76
N ASP A 19 -7.65 0.48 8.88
CA ASP A 19 -7.88 -0.22 7.62
C ASP A 19 -6.61 -0.20 6.76
N PRO A 20 -6.39 -1.23 5.91
CA PRO A 20 -5.32 -1.16 4.92
C PRO A 20 -5.49 0.09 4.04
N ARG A 21 -4.37 0.71 3.66
CA ARG A 21 -4.37 2.01 2.97
C ARG A 21 -3.83 1.90 1.56
N ILE A 22 -4.42 2.70 0.66
CA ILE A 22 -3.88 2.95 -0.68
C ILE A 22 -3.41 4.40 -0.71
N ILE A 23 -2.14 4.58 -1.06
CA ILE A 23 -1.46 5.87 -1.13
C ILE A 23 -1.05 6.10 -2.58
N TRP A 24 -1.72 7.04 -3.25
CA TRP A 24 -1.46 7.33 -4.66
C TRP A 24 -0.23 8.22 -4.86
N LEU A 25 0.65 7.83 -5.77
CA LEU A 25 1.94 8.52 -5.97
C LEU A 25 1.78 9.92 -6.56
N TYR A 26 0.75 10.15 -7.37
CA TYR A 26 0.52 11.46 -8.01
C TYR A 26 0.24 12.60 -7.02
N ASN A 27 -0.08 12.28 -5.76
CA ASN A 27 -0.30 13.27 -4.70
C ASN A 27 1.01 13.83 -4.10
N TYR A 28 2.17 13.29 -4.51
CA TYR A 28 3.46 13.60 -3.90
C TYR A 28 4.43 14.26 -4.90
N ASP A 29 4.40 15.58 -4.91
CA ASP A 29 5.35 16.45 -5.60
C ASP A 29 6.24 17.22 -4.59
N SER A 30 7.14 18.03 -5.13
CA SER A 30 8.10 18.86 -4.36
C SER A 30 7.45 19.93 -3.48
N GLY A 31 6.18 20.28 -3.71
CA GLY A 31 5.37 21.18 -2.91
C GLY A 31 4.37 20.50 -1.98
N SER A 32 4.29 19.16 -1.97
CA SER A 32 3.32 18.42 -1.13
C SER A 32 3.56 18.65 0.36
N THR A 33 2.60 19.31 1.02
CA THR A 33 2.63 19.57 2.47
C THR A 33 1.96 18.46 3.29
N GLN A 34 1.08 17.67 2.67
CA GLN A 34 0.41 16.52 3.29
C GLN A 34 1.20 15.25 3.03
N ASN A 35 2.31 15.11 3.73
CA ASN A 35 3.33 14.13 3.43
C ASN A 35 3.52 13.07 4.53
N ILE A 36 2.75 13.19 5.62
CA ILE A 36 2.70 12.24 6.73
C ILE A 36 1.43 11.41 6.60
N VAL A 37 1.58 10.08 6.48
CA VAL A 37 0.46 9.14 6.38
C VAL A 37 0.45 8.26 7.63
N PRO A 38 -0.61 8.27 8.46
CA PRO A 38 -0.69 7.40 9.62
C PRO A 38 -0.85 5.94 9.18
N VAL A 39 -0.06 5.06 9.77
CA VAL A 39 -0.01 3.61 9.48
C VAL A 39 0.26 2.83 10.77
N GLU A 40 0.15 1.51 10.75
CA GLU A 40 0.47 0.69 11.90
C GLU A 40 1.95 0.28 11.93
N ASN A 41 2.58 0.38 13.10
CA ASN A 41 3.87 -0.28 13.32
C ASN A 41 3.73 -1.80 13.11
N GLY A 42 4.61 -2.38 12.31
CA GLY A 42 4.55 -3.78 11.91
C GLY A 42 3.76 -4.07 10.64
N ALA A 43 3.13 -3.06 10.01
CA ALA A 43 2.56 -3.19 8.68
C ALA A 43 3.62 -3.47 7.60
N LYS A 44 3.19 -3.91 6.41
CA LYS A 44 4.03 -4.07 5.22
C LYS A 44 3.62 -3.10 4.12
N LEU A 45 4.61 -2.61 3.38
CA LEU A 45 4.40 -1.80 2.17
C LEU A 45 4.57 -2.67 0.94
N HIS A 46 3.64 -2.52 0.00
CA HIS A 46 3.71 -3.10 -1.33
C HIS A 46 3.61 -1.97 -2.35
N VAL A 47 4.64 -1.82 -3.18
CA VAL A 47 4.67 -0.83 -4.26
C VAL A 47 4.06 -1.47 -5.51
N ALA A 48 3.01 -0.84 -6.04
CA ALA A 48 2.36 -1.25 -7.28
C ALA A 48 2.44 -0.10 -8.28
N SER A 49 3.41 -0.15 -9.19
CA SER A 49 3.66 0.89 -10.18
C SER A 49 4.38 0.36 -11.42
N ASN A 50 3.92 0.82 -12.59
CA ASN A 50 4.60 0.69 -13.88
C ASN A 50 5.32 1.99 -14.29
N ASP A 51 5.39 2.98 -13.40
CA ASP A 51 6.04 4.25 -13.68
C ASP A 51 7.56 4.05 -13.86
N ASN A 52 8.21 4.98 -14.57
CA ASN A 52 9.64 4.88 -14.83
C ASN A 52 10.43 4.83 -13.50
N VAL A 53 11.36 3.88 -13.39
CA VAL A 53 12.20 3.70 -12.20
C VAL A 53 12.93 4.99 -11.79
N THR A 54 13.32 5.83 -12.76
CA THR A 54 13.96 7.11 -12.48
C THR A 54 13.01 8.10 -11.80
N LEU A 55 11.70 8.03 -12.08
CA LEU A 55 10.70 8.83 -11.37
C LEU A 55 10.48 8.29 -9.95
N LEU A 56 10.45 6.96 -9.78
CA LEU A 56 10.30 6.33 -8.46
C LEU A 56 11.49 6.64 -7.54
N GLN A 57 12.69 6.78 -8.07
CA GLN A 57 13.89 7.20 -7.31
C GLN A 57 13.77 8.58 -6.68
N ASN A 58 12.94 9.45 -7.26
CA ASN A 58 12.68 10.80 -6.75
C ASN A 58 11.63 10.84 -5.64
N ILE A 59 10.98 9.70 -5.32
CA ILE A 59 10.06 9.56 -4.20
C ILE A 59 10.76 8.74 -3.12
N LYS A 60 10.81 9.28 -1.89
CA LYS A 60 11.40 8.61 -0.73
C LYS A 60 10.36 8.37 0.34
N ILE A 61 10.48 7.21 1.00
CA ILE A 61 9.65 6.77 2.11
C ILE A 61 10.53 6.61 3.33
N ASP A 62 10.17 7.26 4.43
CA ASP A 62 10.68 6.94 5.76
C ASP A 62 9.57 6.24 6.54
N ALA A 63 9.85 4.99 6.92
CA ALA A 63 8.96 4.14 7.70
C ALA A 63 9.45 3.94 9.15
N GLY A 64 10.37 4.78 9.62
CA GLY A 64 11.00 4.71 10.95
C GLY A 64 12.40 4.10 10.93
N LEU A 65 12.96 3.80 9.75
CA LEU A 65 14.29 3.23 9.55
C LEU A 65 15.22 4.16 8.74
N GLY A 66 14.76 5.38 8.45
CA GLY A 66 15.40 6.31 7.53
C GLY A 66 14.78 6.28 6.14
N ALA A 67 15.03 7.33 5.38
CA ALA A 67 14.46 7.52 4.06
C ALA A 67 15.08 6.58 3.01
N VAL A 68 14.23 5.79 2.35
CA VAL A 68 14.57 4.84 1.28
C VAL A 68 13.82 5.25 0.01
N SER A 69 14.44 5.16 -1.17
CA SER A 69 13.76 5.50 -2.42
C SER A 69 12.73 4.44 -2.82
N LEU A 70 11.66 4.85 -3.49
CA LEU A 70 10.51 3.97 -3.74
C LEU A 70 10.84 2.80 -4.68
N ASP A 71 11.82 2.96 -5.57
CA ASP A 71 12.36 1.87 -6.38
C ASP A 71 13.03 0.79 -5.53
N GLN A 72 13.77 1.20 -4.48
CA GLN A 72 14.38 0.26 -3.53
C GLN A 72 13.32 -0.46 -2.69
N VAL A 73 12.29 0.27 -2.22
CA VAL A 73 11.15 -0.34 -1.49
C VAL A 73 10.49 -1.42 -2.36
N ARG A 74 10.28 -1.17 -3.66
CA ARG A 74 9.70 -2.14 -4.60
C ARG A 74 10.52 -3.44 -4.71
N SER A 75 11.84 -3.36 -4.52
CA SER A 75 12.73 -4.53 -4.58
C SER A 75 12.79 -5.33 -3.28
N ILE A 76 12.20 -4.82 -2.18
CA ILE A 76 12.20 -5.49 -0.87
C ILE A 76 10.85 -6.19 -0.68
N ALA A 77 10.85 -7.52 -0.70
CA ALA A 77 9.63 -8.33 -0.63
C ALA A 77 8.81 -8.10 0.67
N ASP A 78 9.48 -7.84 1.79
CA ASP A 78 8.88 -7.67 3.12
C ASP A 78 9.26 -6.32 3.75
N PHE A 79 9.07 -5.21 3.03
CA PHE A 79 9.37 -3.89 3.58
C PHE A 79 8.42 -3.56 4.75
N LYS A 80 8.91 -3.69 5.99
CA LYS A 80 8.14 -3.48 7.22
C LYS A 80 8.19 -2.04 7.71
N VAL A 81 7.04 -1.55 8.14
CA VAL A 81 6.93 -0.29 8.88
C VAL A 81 7.43 -0.48 10.30
N SER A 82 8.31 0.40 10.76
CA SER A 82 8.87 0.41 12.13
C SER A 82 8.41 1.60 12.96
N SER A 83 7.35 2.29 12.52
CA SER A 83 6.76 3.47 13.16
C SER A 83 5.25 3.53 12.91
N ASN A 84 4.55 4.46 13.53
CA ASN A 84 3.09 4.64 13.35
C ASN A 84 2.74 5.65 12.24
N GLN A 85 3.71 6.01 11.40
CA GLN A 85 3.52 6.96 10.30
C GLN A 85 4.52 6.68 9.18
N LEU A 86 4.11 6.93 7.93
CA LEU A 86 5.02 7.04 6.80
C LEU A 86 5.25 8.50 6.50
N ILE A 87 6.51 8.89 6.33
CA ILE A 87 6.87 10.19 5.78
C ILE A 87 7.23 9.96 4.32
N ILE A 88 6.48 10.58 3.43
CA ILE A 88 6.68 10.51 1.99
C ILE A 88 7.27 11.84 1.56
N THR A 89 8.33 11.83 0.77
CA THR A 89 8.93 13.05 0.22
C THR A 89 9.20 12.85 -1.25
N SER A 90 9.08 13.91 -2.04
CA SER A 90 9.26 13.85 -3.49
C SER A 90 10.05 15.06 -3.94
N THR A 91 10.92 14.87 -4.93
CA THR A 91 11.61 15.96 -5.65
C THR A 91 11.02 16.22 -7.03
N LEU A 92 9.92 15.55 -7.38
CA LEU A 92 9.24 15.72 -8.67
C LEU A 92 8.52 17.08 -8.72
N ASP A 93 8.53 17.73 -9.89
CA ASP A 93 7.66 18.87 -10.13
C ASP A 93 6.18 18.43 -10.22
N PRO A 94 5.21 19.32 -9.91
CA PRO A 94 3.79 18.94 -9.89
C PRO A 94 3.27 18.36 -11.22
N PRO A 95 3.59 18.93 -12.41
CA PRO A 95 3.24 18.31 -13.69
C PRO A 95 3.76 16.88 -13.85
N THR A 96 5.02 16.62 -13.48
CA THR A 96 5.60 15.27 -13.54
C THR A 96 4.95 14.31 -12.56
N SER A 97 4.76 14.72 -11.29
CA SER A 97 4.07 13.90 -10.28
C SER A 97 2.67 13.53 -10.73
N ALA A 98 1.93 14.47 -11.31
CA ALA A 98 0.60 14.23 -11.85
C ALA A 98 0.62 13.09 -12.90
N THR A 99 1.69 12.85 -13.65
CA THR A 99 1.69 11.74 -14.61
C THR A 99 1.73 10.34 -13.98
N LEU A 100 2.08 10.23 -12.70
CA LEU A 100 2.26 8.95 -12.02
C LEU A 100 0.94 8.19 -11.84
N THR A 101 1.02 6.89 -12.08
CA THR A 101 -0.13 5.98 -12.03
C THR A 101 -0.06 4.97 -10.89
N GLY A 102 1.12 4.82 -10.30
CA GLY A 102 1.37 3.90 -9.22
C GLY A 102 0.75 4.30 -7.89
N PHE A 103 0.73 3.33 -6.98
CA PHE A 103 0.30 3.52 -5.61
C PHE A 103 1.07 2.58 -4.67
N ILE A 104 1.09 2.93 -3.39
CA ILE A 104 1.58 2.09 -2.30
C ILE A 104 0.35 1.50 -1.61
N TYR A 105 0.34 0.18 -1.47
CA TYR A 105 -0.59 -0.53 -0.61
C TYR A 105 0.09 -0.79 0.73
N VAL A 106 -0.51 -0.32 1.82
CA VAL A 106 -0.03 -0.56 3.18
C VAL A 106 -1.01 -1.50 3.87
N THR A 107 -0.53 -2.65 4.31
CA THR A 107 -1.34 -3.60 5.07
C THR A 107 -1.61 -3.07 6.47
N THR A 108 -2.51 -3.73 7.20
CA THR A 108 -2.49 -3.64 8.67
C THR A 108 -1.34 -4.47 9.23
N ALA A 109 -0.94 -4.26 10.49
CA ALA A 109 0.04 -5.08 11.18
C ALA A 109 -0.47 -6.52 11.37
N ALA A 110 -1.77 -6.70 11.58
CA ALA A 110 -2.35 -8.04 11.67
C ALA A 110 -2.30 -8.78 10.33
N GLN A 111 -2.64 -8.11 9.23
CA GLN A 111 -2.51 -8.66 7.88
C GLN A 111 -1.04 -9.01 7.56
N ALA A 112 -0.10 -8.17 7.97
CA ALA A 112 1.33 -8.41 7.78
C ALA A 112 1.86 -9.64 8.53
N ASN A 113 1.22 -10.02 9.64
CA ASN A 113 1.59 -11.15 10.50
C ASN A 113 0.71 -12.39 10.25
N ASP A 114 -0.27 -12.32 9.36
CA ASP A 114 -1.13 -13.45 9.00
C ASP A 114 -0.51 -14.25 7.85
N ASN A 115 -0.08 -15.48 8.14
CA ASN A 115 0.51 -16.38 7.15
C ASN A 115 -0.46 -16.85 6.06
N THR A 116 -1.76 -16.57 6.21
CA THR A 116 -2.80 -16.84 5.21
C THR A 116 -3.16 -15.61 4.38
N PHE A 117 -2.58 -14.45 4.70
CA PHE A 117 -2.74 -13.21 3.96
C PHE A 117 -1.57 -13.00 2.99
N SER A 118 -1.87 -12.66 1.75
CA SER A 118 -0.87 -12.42 0.70
C SER A 118 -1.23 -11.21 -0.14
N VAL A 119 -0.21 -10.48 -0.60
CA VAL A 119 -0.38 -9.35 -1.52
C VAL A 119 0.47 -9.64 -2.75
N THR A 120 -0.15 -9.60 -3.92
CA THR A 120 0.53 -9.87 -5.18
C THR A 120 0.32 -8.72 -6.14
N THR A 121 1.41 -8.06 -6.52
CA THR A 121 1.41 -7.08 -7.61
C THR A 121 1.37 -7.80 -8.95
N VAL A 122 0.52 -7.37 -9.88
CA VAL A 122 0.34 -7.93 -11.22
C VAL A 122 0.64 -6.84 -12.24
N ASP A 123 1.88 -6.90 -12.75
CA ASP A 123 2.50 -6.03 -13.76
C ASP A 123 2.58 -6.67 -15.14
N ASP A 124 2.34 -7.98 -15.22
CA ASP A 124 2.20 -8.77 -16.44
C ASP A 124 1.31 -10.00 -16.15
N LEU A 125 1.14 -10.91 -17.10
CA LEU A 125 0.44 -12.18 -16.93
C LEU A 125 1.05 -12.97 -15.75
N LYS A 126 0.25 -13.17 -14.70
CA LYS A 126 0.62 -13.98 -13.52
C LYS A 126 -0.39 -15.09 -13.28
N THR A 127 0.12 -16.30 -13.07
CA THR A 127 -0.65 -17.43 -12.56
C THR A 127 -0.59 -17.42 -11.04
N LEU A 128 -1.76 -17.36 -10.39
CA LEU A 128 -1.87 -17.47 -8.94
C LEU A 128 -2.40 -18.86 -8.60
N SER A 129 -1.68 -19.57 -7.72
CA SER A 129 -2.09 -20.89 -7.23
C SER A 129 -2.13 -20.85 -5.71
N ILE A 130 -3.28 -21.22 -5.14
CA ILE A 130 -3.49 -21.31 -3.69
C ILE A 130 -3.54 -22.80 -3.37
N THR A 131 -2.52 -23.30 -2.65
CA THR A 131 -2.26 -24.75 -2.61
C THR A 131 -3.06 -25.50 -1.54
N SER A 132 -3.58 -24.83 -0.50
CA SER A 132 -4.60 -25.38 0.42
C SER A 132 -4.95 -24.39 1.54
N GLY A 133 -6.20 -24.41 2.02
CA GLY A 133 -6.65 -23.69 3.23
C GLY A 133 -7.43 -22.40 2.96
N LYS A 134 -8.01 -21.83 4.02
CA LYS A 134 -8.61 -20.48 3.98
C LYS A 134 -7.49 -19.46 3.87
N SER A 135 -7.50 -18.65 2.81
CA SER A 135 -6.51 -17.60 2.57
C SER A 135 -7.17 -16.35 2.03
N THR A 136 -6.52 -15.21 2.23
CA THR A 136 -6.92 -13.93 1.67
C THR A 136 -5.78 -13.42 0.79
N SER A 137 -6.08 -13.18 -0.48
CA SER A 137 -5.12 -12.62 -1.43
C SER A 137 -5.61 -11.27 -1.95
N VAL A 138 -4.76 -10.25 -1.83
CA VAL A 138 -4.96 -8.93 -2.42
C VAL A 138 -4.14 -8.86 -3.70
N VAL A 139 -4.81 -8.60 -4.82
CA VAL A 139 -4.17 -8.48 -6.13
C VAL A 139 -4.07 -7.00 -6.50
N LEU A 140 -2.83 -6.50 -6.58
CA LEU A 140 -2.54 -5.12 -6.97
C LEU A 140 -2.29 -5.08 -8.48
N ASN A 141 -3.34 -4.81 -9.24
CA ASN A 141 -3.22 -4.66 -10.69
C ASN A 141 -2.56 -3.32 -11.05
N THR A 142 -1.48 -3.40 -11.83
CA THR A 142 -0.79 -2.27 -12.44
C THR A 142 -1.00 -2.31 -13.97
N GLN A 143 -2.09 -1.71 -14.47
CA GLN A 143 -2.36 -1.39 -15.89
C GLN A 143 -3.43 -0.25 -15.93
N PHE A 144 -3.43 0.80 -16.78
CA PHE A 144 -2.70 1.17 -18.00
C PHE A 144 -1.98 2.54 -17.90
N THR A 145 -1.02 2.69 -18.79
CA THR A 145 0.12 3.63 -18.93
C THR A 145 -0.18 5.02 -19.52
N THR A 146 -1.35 5.61 -19.28
CA THR A 146 -1.75 6.83 -20.03
C THR A 146 -2.26 7.98 -19.17
N THR A 147 -1.62 8.24 -18.01
CA THR A 147 -1.90 9.31 -17.03
C THR A 147 -2.88 8.94 -15.90
N HIS A 148 -2.74 9.61 -14.75
CA HIS A 148 -3.68 9.53 -13.61
C HIS A 148 -5.10 10.01 -13.95
N ILE A 149 -5.26 10.76 -15.05
CA ILE A 149 -6.56 11.28 -15.49
C ILE A 149 -7.28 10.17 -16.24
N ARG A 150 -8.22 9.52 -15.56
CA ARG A 150 -9.05 8.47 -16.17
C ARG A 150 -10.14 9.07 -17.08
N PRO A 151 -10.40 8.48 -18.26
CA PRO A 151 -11.65 8.72 -18.98
C PRO A 151 -12.85 8.41 -18.08
N PHE A 152 -13.90 9.23 -18.15
CA PHE A 152 -15.11 9.10 -17.31
C PHE A 152 -15.77 7.70 -17.38
N ASN A 153 -15.60 6.99 -18.50
CA ASN A 153 -16.17 5.66 -18.73
C ASN A 153 -15.15 4.52 -18.58
N ALA A 154 -13.93 4.81 -18.12
CA ALA A 154 -12.95 3.76 -17.87
C ALA A 154 -13.34 3.01 -16.58
N PRO A 155 -13.51 1.68 -16.61
CA PRO A 155 -13.70 0.92 -15.39
C PRO A 155 -12.51 1.15 -14.45
N ASP A 156 -12.77 1.24 -13.14
CA ASP A 156 -11.76 1.68 -12.18
C ASP A 156 -10.46 0.86 -12.24
N LYS A 157 -10.59 -0.45 -12.48
CA LYS A 157 -9.54 -1.43 -12.85
C LYS A 157 -10.22 -2.65 -13.51
N THR A 158 -9.79 -3.09 -14.69
CA THR A 158 -10.24 -4.41 -15.23
C THR A 158 -9.10 -5.41 -15.17
N THR A 159 -9.18 -6.32 -14.20
CA THR A 159 -8.40 -7.57 -14.23
C THR A 159 -9.29 -8.64 -14.83
N TYR A 160 -8.92 -9.19 -15.98
CA TYR A 160 -9.59 -10.37 -16.51
C TYR A 160 -9.04 -11.60 -15.80
N VAL A 161 -9.84 -12.15 -14.88
CA VAL A 161 -9.55 -13.43 -14.24
C VAL A 161 -10.20 -14.53 -15.06
N THR A 162 -9.41 -15.47 -15.55
CA THR A 162 -9.88 -16.63 -16.32
C THR A 162 -9.40 -17.92 -15.66
N ASN A 163 -10.02 -19.05 -16.01
CA ASN A 163 -9.64 -20.39 -15.52
C ASN A 163 -9.61 -20.52 -13.98
N VAL A 164 -10.55 -19.87 -13.29
CA VAL A 164 -10.72 -20.03 -11.84
C VAL A 164 -11.18 -21.46 -11.54
N GLN A 165 -10.32 -22.24 -10.87
CA GLN A 165 -10.66 -23.56 -10.35
C GLN A 165 -10.78 -23.46 -8.82
N GLN A 166 -11.97 -23.73 -8.30
CA GLN A 166 -12.25 -23.81 -6.86
C GLN A 166 -12.60 -25.25 -6.51
N PHE A 167 -11.84 -25.83 -5.58
CA PHE A 167 -12.14 -27.15 -5.02
C PHE A 167 -12.66 -26.95 -3.60
N GLY A 168 -13.90 -27.40 -3.35
CA GLY A 168 -14.59 -27.33 -2.06
C GLY A 168 -14.29 -28.53 -1.17
#